data_AF-A0A382AWM9-F1
#
_entry.id   AF-A0A382AWM9-F1
#
_cell.length_a   1.000
_cell.length_b   1.000
_cell.length_c   1.000
_cell.angle_alpha   90.00
_cell.angle_beta   90.00
_cell.angle_gamma   90.00
#
_symmetry.space_group_name_H-M   'P 1'
#
loop_
_entity.id
_entity.type
_entity.pdbx_description
1 polymer ?
#
loop_
_entity_poly.entity_id
_entity_poly.type
_entity_poly.pdbx_seq_one_letter_code
_entity_poly.pdbx_strand_id
1 'polypeptide(L)'
;MYVEALAHERNLRSLGHALVTSVEWRDAADRYEFIARTYPRSGFGDNALWQAAGLALEAFDREGSEIDRSNGTRLLTVLARDHPRSPLIPRISERLNALTSRARQTAITRVQGITREVFADFVRVTIAVDGEVRYRGERLARPDRLYFDLLRTIVDTSLLNSTWAFEDGDVVRKIRLGRHPENTTRIVLDLNDVESYDVYTLYNPYRLVVDTVRRSASRVSPTMTARKSPGPRSDETPRGPLSLGKASPPMQTATQDMDSGLLSAPVVEIVDNVTPEDRVGMLSGAVPPTGLDAPTHSLARQLGLKVSSVVIDPGHGGHDPGAQKGGLNESDLVLDVAFRLERILSAEGVSVQLTRREDVYVSLGERAQIANQANADLLLSIHANAALDPNVRGIETYYLGFTDDPVVQTLAVRENATTSDGMHDLDALVQSIAMHDKVAESEVFAGLVQRHLISGVGGIYPTVQDLGVKRAPFMVLIGAEMPSVLTEVSFLTNEKEAGFLATGAYREQIANALSTSIMDYRETLRTHPNSTVEND
;
A
#
# COMPACT_ATOMS: atom_id res chain seq x y z
N MET A 1 1.42 -33.85 -29.30
CA MET A 1 0.36 -32.81 -29.19
C MET A 1 0.64 -31.78 -28.10
N TYR A 2 0.37 -32.03 -26.81
CA TYR A 2 0.54 -30.99 -25.76
C TYR A 2 1.97 -30.41 -25.67
N VAL A 3 2.99 -31.26 -25.77
CA VAL A 3 4.40 -30.83 -25.79
C VAL A 3 4.73 -29.97 -27.02
N GLU A 4 4.07 -30.20 -28.16
CA GLU A 4 4.27 -29.43 -29.39
C GLU A 4 3.56 -28.06 -29.32
N ALA A 5 2.36 -28.01 -28.74
CA ALA A 5 1.66 -26.76 -28.44
C ALA A 5 2.48 -25.89 -27.47
N LEU A 6 3.04 -26.49 -26.41
CA LEU A 6 3.92 -25.82 -25.45
C LEU A 6 5.25 -25.36 -26.09
N ALA A 7 5.83 -26.15 -27.01
CA ALA A 7 7.03 -25.75 -27.75
C ALA A 7 6.75 -24.59 -28.71
N HIS A 8 5.59 -24.60 -29.38
CA HIS A 8 5.14 -23.51 -30.24
C HIS A 8 4.87 -22.23 -29.44
N GLU A 9 4.15 -22.32 -28.32
CA GLU A 9 3.92 -21.19 -27.41
C GLU A 9 5.25 -20.60 -26.89
N ARG A 10 6.19 -21.44 -26.45
CA ARG A 10 7.52 -21.01 -26.00
C ARG A 10 8.29 -20.28 -27.10
N ASN A 11 8.18 -20.72 -28.36
CA ASN A 11 8.77 -20.01 -29.49
C ASN A 11 8.18 -18.60 -29.63
N LEU A 12 6.85 -18.46 -29.64
CA LEU A 12 6.18 -17.15 -29.67
C LEU A 12 6.62 -16.25 -28.50
N ARG A 13 6.66 -16.78 -27.27
CA ARG A 13 7.14 -16.01 -26.11
C ARG A 13 8.62 -15.63 -26.22
N SER A 14 9.46 -16.44 -26.85
CA SER A 14 10.89 -16.15 -27.06
C SER A 14 11.17 -15.08 -28.12
N LEU A 15 10.26 -14.90 -29.08
CA LEU A 15 10.28 -13.76 -30.03
C LEU A 15 9.88 -12.44 -29.35
N GLY A 16 9.42 -12.50 -28.10
CA GLY A 16 8.98 -11.36 -27.30
C GLY A 16 7.53 -10.96 -27.56
N HIS A 17 6.99 -10.22 -26.58
CA HIS A 17 5.79 -9.43 -26.80
C HIS A 17 6.11 -8.28 -27.80
N ALA A 18 5.11 -7.51 -28.22
CA ALA A 18 5.16 -6.64 -29.41
C ALA A 18 5.30 -7.40 -30.74
N LEU A 19 6.38 -8.16 -30.99
CA LEU A 19 6.68 -8.74 -32.31
C LEU A 19 5.67 -9.80 -32.80
N VAL A 20 5.19 -10.69 -31.93
CA VAL A 20 4.17 -11.72 -32.32
C VAL A 20 2.78 -11.10 -32.52
N THR A 21 2.10 -11.44 -33.61
CA THR A 21 0.74 -10.98 -33.94
C THR A 21 -0.36 -11.70 -33.15
N SER A 22 -1.55 -11.10 -33.02
CA SER A 22 -2.70 -11.79 -32.42
C SER A 22 -3.23 -12.96 -33.26
N VAL A 23 -2.85 -13.08 -34.54
CA VAL A 23 -3.16 -14.28 -35.34
C VAL A 23 -2.35 -15.48 -34.84
N GLU A 24 -1.08 -15.28 -34.51
CA GLU A 24 -0.22 -16.33 -33.95
C GLU A 24 -0.63 -16.70 -32.52
N TRP A 25 -1.05 -15.73 -31.70
CA TRP A 25 -1.63 -16.02 -30.37
C TRP A 25 -2.93 -16.82 -30.46
N ARG A 26 -3.76 -16.59 -31.49
CA ARG A 26 -4.98 -17.38 -31.77
C ARG A 26 -4.64 -18.80 -32.23
N ASP A 27 -3.71 -19.00 -33.15
CA ASP A 27 -3.26 -20.33 -33.59
C ASP A 27 -2.67 -21.14 -32.42
N ALA A 28 -1.90 -20.51 -31.54
CA ALA A 28 -1.42 -21.14 -30.31
C ALA A 28 -2.56 -21.53 -29.35
N ALA A 29 -3.59 -20.67 -29.20
CA ALA A 29 -4.78 -20.98 -28.39
C ALA A 29 -5.59 -22.15 -28.97
N ASP A 30 -5.82 -22.16 -30.29
CA ASP A 30 -6.58 -23.18 -31.01
C ASP A 30 -5.91 -24.57 -30.91
N ARG A 31 -4.57 -24.64 -30.92
CA ARG A 31 -3.83 -25.89 -30.68
C ARG A 31 -4.15 -26.51 -29.32
N TYR A 32 -4.24 -25.68 -28.27
CA TYR A 32 -4.61 -26.14 -26.93
C TYR A 32 -6.12 -26.45 -26.81
N GLU A 33 -7.01 -25.63 -27.39
CA GLU A 33 -8.45 -25.93 -27.40
C GLU A 33 -8.76 -27.23 -28.17
N PHE A 34 -8.05 -27.52 -29.26
CA PHE A 34 -8.12 -28.81 -29.96
C PHE A 34 -7.78 -29.98 -29.02
N ILE A 35 -6.66 -29.90 -28.30
CA ILE A 35 -6.22 -30.96 -27.37
C ILE A 35 -7.28 -31.20 -26.27
N ALA A 36 -7.82 -30.13 -25.69
CA ALA A 36 -8.89 -30.23 -24.69
C ALA A 36 -10.16 -30.90 -25.26
N ARG A 37 -10.57 -30.55 -26.48
CA ARG A 37 -11.76 -31.11 -27.14
C ARG A 37 -11.58 -32.58 -27.56
N THR A 38 -10.39 -32.97 -28.03
CA THR A 38 -10.11 -34.35 -28.47
C THR A 38 -9.83 -35.28 -27.29
N TYR A 39 -9.22 -34.78 -26.21
CA TYR A 39 -8.80 -35.59 -25.05
C TYR A 39 -9.30 -35.02 -23.69
N PRO A 40 -10.63 -34.79 -23.51
CA PRO A 40 -11.17 -34.11 -22.32
C PRO A 40 -11.03 -34.90 -21.01
N ARG A 41 -10.67 -36.20 -21.07
CA ARG A 41 -10.36 -37.04 -19.90
C ARG A 41 -8.85 -37.25 -19.65
N SER A 42 -7.99 -36.56 -20.39
CA SER A 42 -6.54 -36.60 -20.16
C SER A 42 -6.15 -35.74 -18.97
N GLY A 43 -5.05 -36.09 -18.30
CA GLY A 43 -4.43 -35.27 -17.24
C GLY A 43 -3.81 -33.94 -17.72
N PHE A 44 -4.09 -33.54 -18.96
CA PHE A 44 -3.69 -32.26 -19.55
C PHE A 44 -4.89 -31.45 -20.07
N GLY A 45 -6.13 -31.96 -19.96
CA GLY A 45 -7.32 -31.29 -20.52
C GLY A 45 -7.63 -29.95 -19.85
N ASP A 46 -7.50 -29.90 -18.51
CA ASP A 46 -7.67 -28.68 -17.72
C ASP A 46 -6.56 -27.65 -18.00
N ASN A 47 -5.32 -28.13 -18.03
CA ASN A 47 -4.14 -27.34 -18.37
C ASN A 47 -4.25 -26.78 -19.80
N ALA A 48 -4.75 -27.55 -20.77
CA ALA A 48 -4.97 -27.10 -22.13
C ALA A 48 -6.07 -26.03 -22.23
N LEU A 49 -7.21 -26.20 -21.54
CA LEU A 49 -8.24 -25.15 -21.47
C LEU A 49 -7.71 -23.87 -20.83
N TRP A 50 -6.87 -23.99 -19.79
CA TRP A 50 -6.23 -22.85 -19.15
C TRP A 50 -5.24 -22.13 -20.06
N GLN A 51 -4.39 -22.84 -20.82
CA GLN A 51 -3.48 -22.19 -21.77
C GLN A 51 -4.21 -21.61 -22.99
N ALA A 52 -5.26 -22.26 -23.49
CA ALA A 52 -6.11 -21.70 -24.54
C ALA A 52 -6.77 -20.39 -24.10
N ALA A 53 -7.35 -20.36 -22.89
CA ALA A 53 -7.84 -19.12 -22.27
C ALA A 53 -6.69 -18.13 -21.96
N GLY A 54 -5.51 -18.65 -21.67
CA GLY A 54 -4.24 -17.94 -21.52
C GLY A 54 -4.00 -16.99 -22.67
N LEU A 55 -3.87 -17.60 -23.85
CA LEU A 55 -3.42 -17.00 -25.11
C LEU A 55 -4.52 -16.21 -25.82
N ALA A 56 -5.79 -16.64 -25.72
CA ALA A 56 -6.93 -15.90 -26.26
C ALA A 56 -7.05 -14.51 -25.59
N LEU A 57 -6.89 -14.43 -24.27
CA LEU A 57 -6.93 -13.13 -23.59
C LEU A 57 -5.67 -12.29 -23.84
N GLU A 58 -4.55 -12.92 -24.16
CA GLU A 58 -3.31 -12.24 -24.59
C GLU A 58 -3.42 -11.64 -26.01
N ALA A 59 -4.23 -12.24 -26.88
CA ALA A 59 -4.64 -11.66 -28.16
C ALA A 59 -5.61 -10.48 -27.98
N PHE A 60 -6.58 -10.58 -27.06
CA PHE A 60 -7.46 -9.46 -26.67
C PHE A 60 -6.65 -8.27 -26.13
N ASP A 61 -5.69 -8.52 -25.25
CA ASP A 61 -4.84 -7.50 -24.62
C ASP A 61 -4.04 -6.64 -25.61
N ARG A 62 -3.83 -7.13 -26.84
CA ARG A 62 -3.14 -6.45 -27.95
C ARG A 62 -4.08 -5.69 -28.89
N GLU A 63 -5.19 -6.30 -29.30
CA GLU A 63 -6.06 -5.77 -30.36
C GLU A 63 -7.41 -5.23 -29.87
N GLY A 64 -7.75 -5.40 -28.58
CA GLY A 64 -9.05 -4.99 -28.02
C GLY A 64 -10.25 -5.80 -28.55
N SER A 65 -9.98 -6.93 -29.21
CA SER A 65 -10.99 -7.73 -29.91
C SER A 65 -11.90 -8.49 -28.93
N GLU A 66 -13.16 -8.05 -28.85
CA GLU A 66 -14.21 -8.66 -28.03
C GLU A 66 -14.44 -10.15 -28.35
N ILE A 67 -14.11 -10.61 -29.55
CA ILE A 67 -14.18 -12.02 -29.94
C ILE A 67 -13.17 -12.85 -29.12
N ASP A 68 -11.96 -12.33 -28.92
CA ASP A 68 -10.91 -13.01 -28.16
C ASP A 68 -11.20 -12.97 -26.65
N ARG A 69 -11.73 -11.84 -26.15
CA ARG A 69 -12.24 -11.72 -24.78
C ARG A 69 -13.35 -12.74 -24.50
N SER A 70 -14.29 -12.88 -25.43
CA SER A 70 -15.38 -13.84 -25.37
C SER A 70 -14.86 -15.29 -25.40
N ASN A 71 -13.92 -15.60 -26.30
CA ASN A 71 -13.30 -16.92 -26.40
C ASN A 71 -12.54 -17.32 -25.13
N GLY A 72 -11.71 -16.44 -24.57
CA GLY A 72 -11.01 -16.70 -23.30
C GLY A 72 -11.98 -16.90 -22.13
N THR A 73 -12.99 -16.04 -22.02
CA THR A 73 -14.04 -16.16 -20.99
C THR A 73 -14.83 -17.48 -21.12
N ARG A 74 -15.17 -17.88 -22.36
CA ARG A 74 -15.80 -19.17 -22.68
C ARG A 74 -14.93 -20.33 -22.26
N LEU A 75 -13.62 -20.28 -22.54
CA LEU A 75 -12.68 -21.36 -22.22
C LEU A 75 -12.49 -21.53 -20.70
N LEU A 76 -12.38 -20.44 -19.94
CA LEU A 76 -12.42 -20.50 -18.46
C LEU A 76 -13.74 -21.06 -17.93
N THR A 77 -14.87 -20.74 -18.58
CA THR A 77 -16.18 -21.30 -18.21
C THR A 77 -16.28 -22.81 -18.49
N VAL A 78 -15.67 -23.29 -19.59
CA VAL A 78 -15.58 -24.72 -19.92
C VAL A 78 -14.66 -25.44 -18.92
N LEU A 79 -13.52 -24.83 -18.55
CA LEU A 79 -12.62 -25.33 -17.50
C LEU A 79 -13.37 -25.51 -16.16
N ALA A 80 -14.14 -24.49 -15.74
CA ALA A 80 -14.94 -24.55 -14.52
C ALA A 80 -15.99 -25.67 -14.53
N ARG A 81 -16.66 -25.87 -15.66
CA ARG A 81 -17.73 -26.87 -15.82
C ARG A 81 -17.20 -28.30 -15.89
N ASP A 82 -16.16 -28.53 -16.70
CA ASP A 82 -15.72 -29.88 -17.07
C ASP A 82 -14.60 -30.41 -16.15
N HIS A 83 -13.85 -29.53 -15.48
CA HIS A 83 -12.77 -29.88 -14.56
C HIS A 83 -12.91 -29.22 -13.16
N PRO A 84 -14.05 -29.33 -12.46
CA PRO A 84 -14.34 -28.64 -11.20
C PRO A 84 -13.45 -29.05 -10.00
N ARG A 85 -12.48 -29.94 -10.19
CA ARG A 85 -11.45 -30.33 -9.21
C ARG A 85 -10.02 -29.92 -9.61
N SER A 86 -9.86 -29.18 -10.71
CA SER A 86 -8.54 -28.70 -11.13
C SER A 86 -8.00 -27.66 -10.13
N PRO A 87 -6.69 -27.65 -9.81
CA PRO A 87 -6.08 -26.58 -9.01
C PRO A 87 -6.13 -25.21 -9.70
N LEU A 88 -6.54 -25.16 -10.98
CA LEU A 88 -6.69 -23.92 -11.75
C LEU A 88 -8.04 -23.23 -11.52
N ILE A 89 -9.01 -23.89 -10.87
CA ILE A 89 -10.36 -23.32 -10.62
C ILE A 89 -10.34 -21.99 -9.83
N PRO A 90 -9.59 -21.84 -8.70
CA PRO A 90 -9.55 -20.57 -7.97
C PRO A 90 -8.98 -19.41 -8.81
N ARG A 91 -8.08 -19.72 -9.75
CA ARG A 91 -7.38 -18.76 -10.62
C ARG A 91 -8.24 -18.22 -11.76
N ILE A 92 -9.43 -18.77 -11.98
CA ILE A 92 -10.38 -18.23 -12.96
C ILE A 92 -10.83 -16.82 -12.55
N SER A 93 -11.10 -16.60 -11.26
CA SER A 93 -11.52 -15.30 -10.73
C SER A 93 -10.43 -14.23 -10.86
N GLU A 94 -9.16 -14.58 -10.57
CA GLU A 94 -7.96 -13.76 -10.80
C GLU A 94 -7.94 -13.21 -12.24
N ARG A 95 -8.05 -14.12 -13.22
CA ARG A 95 -7.96 -13.79 -14.66
C ARG A 95 -9.17 -13.03 -15.18
N LEU A 96 -10.38 -13.24 -14.65
CA LEU A 96 -11.58 -12.46 -15.02
C LEU A 96 -11.60 -11.07 -14.37
N ASN A 97 -11.08 -10.93 -13.16
CA ASN A 97 -10.93 -9.63 -12.48
C ASN A 97 -9.92 -8.74 -13.22
N ALA A 98 -8.80 -9.30 -13.68
CA ALA A 98 -7.80 -8.60 -14.48
C ALA A 98 -8.36 -8.01 -15.80
N LEU A 99 -9.23 -8.75 -16.50
CA LEU A 99 -9.94 -8.21 -17.67
C LEU A 99 -10.87 -7.05 -17.29
N THR A 100 -11.58 -7.18 -16.17
CA THR A 100 -12.59 -6.21 -15.72
C THR A 100 -11.94 -4.90 -15.26
N SER A 101 -10.82 -4.96 -14.53
CA SER A 101 -10.06 -3.77 -14.14
C SER A 101 -9.40 -3.09 -15.34
N ARG A 102 -8.86 -3.85 -16.31
CA ARG A 102 -8.30 -3.31 -17.56
C ARG A 102 -9.36 -2.62 -18.42
N ALA A 103 -10.57 -3.16 -18.48
CA ALA A 103 -11.72 -2.53 -19.16
C ALA A 103 -12.10 -1.19 -18.49
N ARG A 104 -12.13 -1.11 -17.15
CA ARG A 104 -12.32 0.18 -16.44
C ARG A 104 -11.19 1.17 -16.73
N GLN A 105 -9.94 0.74 -16.63
CA GLN A 105 -8.74 1.56 -16.87
C GLN A 105 -8.61 2.14 -18.30
N THR A 106 -9.37 1.60 -19.25
CA THR A 106 -9.38 1.99 -20.67
C THR A 106 -10.67 2.66 -21.11
N ALA A 107 -11.65 2.82 -20.21
CA ALA A 107 -12.85 3.61 -20.47
C ALA A 107 -12.52 5.09 -20.78
N ILE A 108 -13.52 5.81 -21.26
CA ILE A 108 -13.54 7.27 -21.33
C ILE A 108 -14.63 7.74 -20.37
N THR A 109 -14.29 8.58 -19.39
CA THR A 109 -15.21 9.06 -18.36
C THR A 109 -15.65 10.50 -18.61
N ARG A 110 -16.78 10.93 -18.06
CA ARG A 110 -17.36 12.28 -18.22
C ARG A 110 -17.27 13.07 -16.93
N VAL A 111 -16.67 14.26 -17.00
CA VAL A 111 -16.83 15.30 -15.96
C VAL A 111 -18.28 15.81 -16.00
N GLN A 112 -19.04 15.53 -14.94
CA GLN A 112 -20.47 15.82 -14.82
C GLN A 112 -20.77 17.15 -14.12
N GLY A 113 -19.89 17.62 -13.24
CA GLY A 113 -20.10 18.84 -12.46
C GLY A 113 -18.85 19.31 -11.72
N ILE A 114 -18.81 20.59 -11.36
CA ILE A 114 -17.86 21.14 -10.40
C ILE A 114 -18.62 22.04 -9.42
N THR A 115 -18.41 21.86 -8.12
CA THR A 115 -18.93 22.73 -7.05
C THR A 115 -17.78 23.32 -6.23
N ARG A 116 -18.05 24.44 -5.56
CA ARG A 116 -17.15 25.08 -4.57
C ARG A 116 -17.93 25.32 -3.29
N GLU A 117 -17.39 24.87 -2.17
CA GLU A 117 -18.01 24.96 -0.85
C GLU A 117 -17.03 25.62 0.13
N VAL A 118 -17.52 26.55 0.93
CA VAL A 118 -16.69 27.42 1.78
C VAL A 118 -16.88 27.00 3.24
N PHE A 119 -15.81 26.47 3.86
CA PHE A 119 -15.77 26.08 5.26
C PHE A 119 -14.97 27.11 6.08
N ALA A 120 -14.86 26.94 7.40
CA ALA A 120 -14.21 27.90 8.29
C ALA A 120 -12.69 28.03 8.05
N ASP A 121 -12.01 26.90 7.80
CA ASP A 121 -10.54 26.83 7.73
C ASP A 121 -10.00 26.49 6.33
N PHE A 122 -10.87 25.99 5.44
CA PHE A 122 -10.55 25.64 4.06
C PHE A 122 -11.69 25.99 3.07
N VAL A 123 -11.39 25.96 1.78
CA VAL A 123 -12.37 25.93 0.68
C VAL A 123 -12.25 24.60 -0.07
N ARG A 124 -13.39 23.92 -0.25
CA ARG A 124 -13.51 22.65 -0.97
C ARG A 124 -13.93 22.89 -2.41
N VAL A 125 -13.33 22.16 -3.34
CA VAL A 125 -13.77 22.07 -4.74
C VAL A 125 -14.02 20.61 -5.08
N THR A 126 -15.26 20.26 -5.42
CA THR A 126 -15.67 18.89 -5.73
C THR A 126 -15.95 18.76 -7.22
N ILE A 127 -15.27 17.84 -7.89
CA ILE A 127 -15.37 17.56 -9.33
C ILE A 127 -16.05 16.19 -9.48
N ALA A 128 -17.32 16.19 -9.92
CA ALA A 128 -18.07 14.96 -10.15
C ALA A 128 -17.73 14.33 -11.51
N VAL A 129 -17.52 13.01 -11.55
CA VAL A 129 -17.17 12.26 -12.77
C VAL A 129 -18.01 10.97 -12.82
N ASP A 130 -18.42 10.53 -14.01
CA ASP A 130 -19.27 9.32 -14.17
C ASP A 130 -18.55 7.98 -13.90
N GLY A 131 -17.23 8.03 -13.71
CA GLY A 131 -16.38 6.89 -13.38
C GLY A 131 -15.00 7.34 -12.90
N GLU A 132 -14.24 6.38 -12.39
CA GLU A 132 -12.88 6.58 -11.89
C GLU A 132 -11.93 7.11 -12.97
N VAL A 133 -11.08 8.08 -12.60
CA VAL A 133 -10.23 8.80 -13.56
C VAL A 133 -8.81 8.98 -13.03
N ARG A 134 -7.82 8.61 -13.87
CA ARG A 134 -6.42 8.93 -13.60
C ARG A 134 -6.14 10.39 -13.93
N TYR A 135 -5.42 11.09 -13.07
CA TYR A 135 -5.13 12.51 -13.23
C TYR A 135 -3.67 12.85 -12.93
N ARG A 136 -3.19 13.99 -13.44
CA ARG A 136 -1.95 14.65 -12.98
C ARG A 136 -2.29 15.98 -12.32
N GLY A 137 -1.93 16.15 -11.05
CA GLY A 137 -2.04 17.41 -10.32
C GLY A 137 -0.69 18.14 -10.23
N GLU A 138 -0.68 19.48 -10.26
CA GLU A 138 0.54 20.28 -10.01
C GLU A 138 0.20 21.72 -9.55
N ARG A 139 0.95 22.25 -8.57
CA ARG A 139 0.84 23.66 -8.10
C ARG A 139 1.90 24.54 -8.76
N LEU A 140 1.46 25.55 -9.51
CA LEU A 140 2.29 26.51 -10.22
C LEU A 140 2.36 27.85 -9.48
N ALA A 141 3.55 28.23 -9.02
CA ALA A 141 3.76 29.56 -8.44
C ALA A 141 3.82 30.66 -9.51
N ARG A 142 3.23 31.83 -9.20
CA ARG A 142 3.25 33.09 -9.99
C ARG A 142 2.52 33.04 -11.36
N PRO A 143 1.22 33.39 -11.43
CA PRO A 143 0.27 33.47 -10.31
C PRO A 143 0.02 32.09 -9.72
N ASP A 144 -0.20 32.03 -8.40
CA ASP A 144 -0.44 30.80 -7.66
C ASP A 144 -1.69 30.08 -8.17
N ARG A 145 -1.53 28.85 -8.62
CA ARG A 145 -2.56 28.03 -9.27
C ARG A 145 -2.33 26.58 -8.94
N LEU A 146 -3.41 25.83 -8.81
CA LEU A 146 -3.38 24.36 -8.77
C LEU A 146 -4.15 23.85 -9.99
N TYR A 147 -3.56 22.96 -10.78
CA TYR A 147 -4.25 22.37 -11.94
C TYR A 147 -4.29 20.84 -11.86
N PHE A 148 -5.30 20.27 -12.52
CA PHE A 148 -5.55 18.85 -12.64
C PHE A 148 -5.83 18.49 -14.10
N ASP A 149 -5.00 17.64 -14.69
CA ASP A 149 -5.22 17.04 -16.00
C ASP A 149 -5.90 15.68 -15.82
N LEU A 150 -7.23 15.63 -16.03
CA LEU A 150 -8.01 14.40 -15.97
C LEU A 150 -7.88 13.65 -17.29
N LEU A 151 -7.18 12.51 -17.28
CA LEU A 151 -6.84 11.74 -18.49
C LEU A 151 -8.02 10.90 -18.99
N ARG A 152 -8.13 10.72 -20.31
CA ARG A 152 -9.23 9.98 -20.98
C ARG A 152 -10.63 10.49 -20.60
N THR A 153 -10.79 11.79 -20.39
CA THR A 153 -12.08 12.41 -20.08
C THR A 153 -12.73 13.10 -21.28
N ILE A 154 -14.06 13.07 -21.26
CA ILE A 154 -14.92 14.06 -21.90
C ILE A 154 -15.58 14.94 -20.84
N VAL A 155 -16.24 15.99 -21.27
CA VAL A 155 -16.84 17.03 -20.43
C VAL A 155 -18.29 17.16 -20.82
N ASP A 156 -19.20 17.24 -19.85
CA ASP A 156 -20.61 17.43 -20.19
C ASP A 156 -20.86 18.80 -20.85
N THR A 157 -21.86 18.88 -21.72
CA THR A 157 -22.01 20.02 -22.65
C THR A 157 -22.26 21.36 -21.94
N SER A 158 -22.85 21.31 -20.74
CA SER A 158 -23.07 22.42 -19.82
C SER A 158 -21.80 23.01 -19.19
N LEU A 159 -20.67 22.30 -19.24
CA LEU A 159 -19.40 22.69 -18.60
C LEU A 159 -18.31 23.08 -19.60
N LEU A 160 -18.58 23.03 -20.91
CA LEU A 160 -17.57 23.22 -21.96
C LEU A 160 -16.95 24.62 -21.93
N ASN A 161 -15.65 24.67 -21.64
CA ASN A 161 -14.86 25.90 -21.46
C ASN A 161 -15.34 26.80 -20.30
N SER A 162 -16.14 26.26 -19.38
CA SER A 162 -16.73 27.02 -18.28
C SER A 162 -15.68 27.61 -17.34
N THR A 163 -15.98 28.79 -16.83
CA THR A 163 -15.11 29.56 -15.95
C THR A 163 -15.95 30.24 -14.89
N TRP A 164 -15.70 29.92 -13.62
CA TRP A 164 -16.40 30.45 -12.46
C TRP A 164 -15.43 31.34 -11.68
N ALA A 165 -15.78 32.59 -11.44
CA ALA A 165 -14.99 33.52 -10.64
C ALA A 165 -15.75 33.86 -9.35
N PHE A 166 -15.02 34.05 -8.26
CA PHE A 166 -15.55 34.30 -6.92
C PHE A 166 -14.98 35.62 -6.40
N GLU A 167 -15.89 36.53 -6.01
CA GLU A 167 -15.55 37.89 -5.57
C GLU A 167 -15.51 38.02 -4.04
N ASP A 168 -15.66 36.91 -3.32
CA ASP A 168 -15.54 36.81 -1.85
C ASP A 168 -14.10 37.04 -1.33
N GLY A 169 -13.10 37.03 -2.23
CA GLY A 169 -11.70 37.23 -1.89
C GLY A 169 -11.01 36.01 -1.28
N ASP A 170 -11.70 34.87 -1.24
CA ASP A 170 -11.24 33.67 -0.56
C ASP A 170 -10.17 32.89 -1.36
N VAL A 171 -9.62 31.84 -0.76
CA VAL A 171 -8.39 31.17 -1.22
C VAL A 171 -8.50 30.46 -2.57
N VAL A 172 -9.70 30.08 -3.01
CA VAL A 172 -9.99 29.71 -4.40
C VAL A 172 -10.77 30.85 -5.04
N ARG A 173 -10.09 31.69 -5.82
CA ARG A 173 -10.68 32.88 -6.46
C ARG A 173 -11.38 32.59 -7.78
N LYS A 174 -10.97 31.53 -8.48
CA LYS A 174 -11.50 31.21 -9.81
C LYS A 174 -11.25 29.74 -10.17
N ILE A 175 -12.25 29.11 -10.78
CA ILE A 175 -12.15 27.77 -11.36
C ILE A 175 -12.28 27.92 -12.87
N ARG A 176 -11.42 27.26 -13.63
CA ARG A 176 -11.46 27.21 -15.10
C ARG A 176 -11.44 25.76 -15.55
N LEU A 177 -12.30 25.40 -16.50
CA LEU A 177 -12.23 24.13 -17.21
C LEU A 177 -11.81 24.37 -18.66
N GLY A 178 -10.85 23.60 -19.16
CA GLY A 178 -10.43 23.58 -20.56
C GLY A 178 -10.19 22.16 -21.06
N ARG A 179 -10.34 21.95 -22.37
CA ARG A 179 -9.98 20.68 -23.03
C ARG A 179 -8.56 20.75 -23.54
N HIS A 180 -7.79 19.70 -23.30
CA HIS A 180 -6.44 19.46 -23.80
C HIS A 180 -6.45 18.29 -24.82
N PRO A 181 -5.34 18.03 -25.53
CA PRO A 181 -5.19 16.86 -26.41
C PRO A 181 -5.44 15.52 -25.70
N GLU A 182 -5.53 14.45 -26.50
CA GLU A 182 -5.57 13.05 -26.02
C GLU A 182 -6.76 12.73 -25.10
N ASN A 183 -7.88 13.46 -25.27
CA ASN A 183 -9.05 13.42 -24.39
C ASN A 183 -8.66 13.75 -22.93
N THR A 184 -8.00 14.88 -22.72
CA THR A 184 -7.65 15.37 -21.38
C THR A 184 -8.51 16.57 -21.01
N THR A 185 -9.08 16.59 -19.80
CA THR A 185 -9.76 17.78 -19.25
C THR A 185 -8.86 18.43 -18.22
N ARG A 186 -8.40 19.64 -18.50
CA ARG A 186 -7.63 20.46 -17.56
C ARG A 186 -8.58 21.31 -16.73
N ILE A 187 -8.57 21.11 -15.42
CA ILE A 187 -9.23 21.98 -14.45
C ILE A 187 -8.14 22.81 -13.76
N VAL A 188 -8.37 24.12 -13.60
CA VAL A 188 -7.41 25.05 -12.98
C VAL A 188 -8.11 25.87 -11.91
N LEU A 189 -7.57 25.84 -10.69
CA LEU A 189 -7.91 26.72 -9.59
C LEU A 189 -6.90 27.88 -9.60
N ASP A 190 -7.35 29.12 -9.76
CA ASP A 190 -6.52 30.29 -9.45
C ASP A 190 -6.65 30.57 -7.94
N LEU A 191 -5.51 30.60 -7.24
CA LEU A 191 -5.44 30.60 -5.77
C LEU A 191 -5.07 31.97 -5.21
N ASN A 192 -5.31 32.15 -3.90
CA ASN A 192 -4.88 33.30 -3.12
C ASN A 192 -4.48 32.86 -1.71
N ASP A 193 -3.24 33.13 -1.29
CA ASP A 193 -2.72 32.86 0.07
C ASP A 193 -3.00 31.47 0.68
N VAL A 194 -3.14 30.44 -0.18
CA VAL A 194 -3.24 29.03 0.24
C VAL A 194 -1.97 28.59 0.97
N GLU A 195 -2.15 27.96 2.12
CA GLU A 195 -1.10 27.29 2.88
C GLU A 195 -0.82 25.91 2.25
N SER A 196 -1.56 24.89 2.65
CA SER A 196 -1.59 23.55 2.05
C SER A 196 -2.83 23.33 1.17
N TYR A 197 -2.82 22.25 0.40
CA TYR A 197 -4.01 21.73 -0.29
C TYR A 197 -3.96 20.21 -0.26
N ASP A 198 -5.13 19.59 -0.22
CA ASP A 198 -5.32 18.14 -0.13
C ASP A 198 -6.17 17.66 -1.31
N VAL A 199 -5.90 16.46 -1.81
CA VAL A 199 -6.59 15.92 -2.99
C VAL A 199 -6.91 14.45 -2.75
N TYR A 200 -8.19 14.11 -2.81
CA TYR A 200 -8.67 12.76 -2.52
C TYR A 200 -9.90 12.41 -3.35
N THR A 201 -10.30 11.14 -3.36
CA THR A 201 -11.46 10.68 -4.13
C THR A 201 -12.57 10.16 -3.22
N LEU A 202 -13.82 10.42 -3.61
CA LEU A 202 -15.01 9.83 -2.99
C LEU A 202 -15.71 8.99 -4.03
N TYR A 203 -16.04 7.74 -3.69
CA TYR A 203 -16.79 6.83 -4.57
C TYR A 203 -18.30 6.96 -4.35
N ASN A 204 -19.09 6.44 -5.29
CA ASN A 204 -20.57 6.31 -5.20
C ASN A 204 -21.34 7.60 -4.78
N PRO A 205 -21.45 8.64 -5.64
CA PRO A 205 -20.89 8.76 -6.98
C PRO A 205 -19.42 9.20 -6.96
N TYR A 206 -18.67 8.88 -8.02
CA TYR A 206 -17.26 9.22 -8.10
C TYR A 206 -17.04 10.73 -8.18
N ARG A 207 -16.18 11.24 -7.30
CA ARG A 207 -15.81 12.65 -7.19
C ARG A 207 -14.31 12.75 -6.89
N LEU A 208 -13.61 13.62 -7.60
CA LEU A 208 -12.31 14.13 -7.17
C LEU A 208 -12.54 15.38 -6.32
N VAL A 209 -12.06 15.37 -5.08
CA VAL A 209 -12.23 16.46 -4.12
C VAL A 209 -10.88 17.13 -3.87
N VAL A 210 -10.88 18.46 -3.81
CA VAL A 210 -9.71 19.30 -3.60
C VAL A 210 -10.01 20.28 -2.48
N ASP A 211 -9.36 20.12 -1.33
CA ASP A 211 -9.43 21.08 -0.23
C ASP A 211 -8.23 22.03 -0.28
N THR A 212 -8.47 23.30 0.05
CA THR A 212 -7.44 24.34 0.03
C THR A 212 -7.47 25.11 1.35
N VAL A 213 -6.41 24.97 2.14
CA VAL A 213 -6.35 25.45 3.52
C VAL A 213 -5.92 26.93 3.56
N ARG A 214 -6.60 27.73 4.37
CA ARG A 214 -6.28 29.15 4.54
C ARG A 214 -5.04 29.32 5.41
N ARG A 215 -4.12 30.19 4.98
CA ARG A 215 -2.97 30.54 5.81
C ARG A 215 -3.40 31.18 7.12
N SER A 216 -3.13 30.51 8.23
CA SER A 216 -3.48 31.02 9.55
C SER A 216 -2.68 32.28 9.89
N ALA A 217 -3.38 33.34 10.32
CA ALA A 217 -2.77 34.56 10.85
C ALA A 217 -2.25 34.31 12.28
N SER A 218 -1.04 33.75 12.39
CA SER A 218 -0.43 33.32 13.65
C SER A 218 -0.51 34.37 14.76
N ARG A 219 -0.99 33.95 15.92
CA ARG A 219 -1.01 34.73 17.17
C ARG A 219 0.41 35.20 17.48
N VAL A 220 0.59 36.51 17.69
CA VAL A 220 1.89 37.09 18.03
C VAL A 220 2.36 36.58 19.40
N SER A 221 3.41 35.75 19.41
CA SER A 221 4.08 35.32 20.64
C SER A 221 4.69 36.53 21.35
N PRO A 222 4.40 36.76 22.65
CA PRO A 222 4.90 37.92 23.37
C PRO A 222 6.43 37.82 23.57
N THR A 223 7.17 38.77 22.98
CA THR A 223 8.64 38.81 23.10
C THR A 223 9.06 39.05 24.54
N MET A 224 9.79 38.10 25.13
CA MET A 224 10.40 38.29 26.45
C MET A 224 11.46 39.39 26.41
N THR A 225 11.31 40.40 27.27
CA THR A 225 12.21 41.57 27.33
C THR A 225 13.52 41.24 28.04
N ALA A 226 14.56 40.92 27.26
CA ALA A 226 15.93 40.83 27.78
C ALA A 226 16.45 42.21 28.22
N ARG A 227 17.15 42.26 29.37
CA ARG A 227 17.68 43.50 29.96
C ARG A 227 18.88 44.07 29.19
N LYS A 228 19.02 45.39 29.22
CA LYS A 228 20.24 46.10 28.79
C LYS A 228 21.41 45.86 29.75
N SER A 229 22.61 45.75 29.19
CA SER A 229 23.90 46.05 29.85
C SER A 229 24.73 46.97 28.94
N PRO A 230 25.52 47.94 29.45
CA PRO A 230 26.35 48.81 28.63
C PRO A 230 27.70 48.16 28.27
N GLY A 231 28.29 48.51 27.12
CA GLY A 231 29.67 48.14 26.76
C GLY A 231 30.69 49.25 27.06
N PRO A 232 31.94 49.09 26.58
CA PRO A 232 32.75 50.24 26.16
C PRO A 232 33.32 50.11 24.73
N ARG A 233 34.00 51.19 24.28
CA ARG A 233 34.33 51.52 22.88
C ARG A 233 35.78 51.18 22.48
N SER A 234 35.99 50.91 21.19
CA SER A 234 37.01 51.56 20.31
C SER A 234 36.73 51.12 18.85
N ASP A 235 36.40 52.02 17.93
CA ASP A 235 37.32 52.82 17.08
C ASP A 235 38.22 51.99 16.13
N GLU A 236 37.84 51.91 14.84
CA GLU A 236 38.67 52.43 13.71
C GLU A 236 37.92 52.41 12.36
N THR A 237 38.37 53.23 11.40
CA THR A 237 37.87 53.36 10.01
C THR A 237 38.98 53.91 9.09
N PRO A 238 38.81 54.03 7.75
CA PRO A 238 38.44 53.01 6.76
C PRO A 238 39.44 52.99 5.57
N ARG A 239 39.25 52.10 4.56
CA ARG A 239 39.64 52.30 3.13
C ARG A 239 39.17 51.16 2.22
N GLY A 240 38.78 51.50 0.99
CA GLY A 240 38.75 50.63 -0.20
C GLY A 240 39.50 51.34 -1.34
N PRO A 241 39.17 51.17 -2.64
CA PRO A 241 38.26 50.22 -3.30
C PRO A 241 38.92 49.57 -4.57
N LEU A 242 38.14 49.24 -5.63
CA LEU A 242 38.55 48.87 -7.03
C LEU A 242 38.98 47.40 -7.26
N SER A 243 38.77 46.74 -8.43
CA SER A 243 37.94 47.05 -9.63
C SER A 243 37.74 45.84 -10.60
N LEU A 244 36.52 45.72 -11.16
CA LEU A 244 36.05 45.20 -12.48
C LEU A 244 36.89 44.21 -13.36
N GLY A 245 36.23 43.14 -13.82
CA GLY A 245 36.53 42.33 -15.05
C GLY A 245 35.84 40.95 -15.01
N LYS A 246 34.86 40.59 -15.87
CA LYS A 246 34.92 40.15 -17.29
C LYS A 246 35.88 38.96 -17.56
N ALA A 247 35.55 37.90 -18.30
CA ALA A 247 34.27 37.36 -18.81
C ALA A 247 34.49 35.92 -19.36
N SER A 248 33.42 35.15 -19.62
CA SER A 248 33.39 33.91 -20.44
C SER A 248 33.52 34.22 -21.96
N PRO A 249 33.48 33.26 -22.92
CA PRO A 249 33.36 31.79 -22.84
C PRO A 249 34.64 31.12 -23.45
N PRO A 250 34.70 30.17 -24.45
CA PRO A 250 33.72 29.50 -25.33
C PRO A 250 33.55 27.97 -25.04
N MET A 251 33.04 27.23 -26.03
CA MET A 251 32.82 25.78 -26.13
C MET A 251 33.30 25.32 -27.53
N GLN A 252 33.65 24.05 -27.74
CA GLN A 252 33.77 23.49 -29.11
C GLN A 252 33.43 21.99 -29.18
N THR A 253 33.08 21.52 -30.38
CA THR A 253 32.41 20.24 -30.67
C THR A 253 33.13 19.48 -31.81
N ALA A 254 33.21 18.14 -31.72
CA ALA A 254 33.37 17.26 -32.89
C ALA A 254 32.96 15.81 -32.57
N THR A 255 32.65 15.03 -33.62
CA THR A 255 31.97 13.72 -33.63
C THR A 255 32.85 12.56 -34.15
N GLN A 256 32.32 11.32 -34.02
CA GLN A 256 32.52 10.10 -34.84
C GLN A 256 33.48 8.96 -34.41
N ASP A 257 32.83 7.81 -34.12
CA ASP A 257 32.93 6.46 -34.76
C ASP A 257 34.18 5.53 -34.67
N MET A 258 33.91 4.29 -34.18
CA MET A 258 34.51 2.96 -34.50
C MET A 258 36.05 2.74 -34.33
N ASP A 259 36.59 1.67 -33.71
CA ASP A 259 36.34 0.22 -33.89
C ASP A 259 37.12 -0.69 -32.87
N SER A 260 36.79 -2.00 -32.86
CA SER A 260 37.40 -3.28 -32.39
C SER A 260 38.65 -3.42 -31.46
N GLY A 261 38.68 -4.54 -30.70
CA GLY A 261 39.87 -5.12 -30.02
C GLY A 261 39.62 -5.66 -28.58
N LEU A 262 39.02 -6.83 -28.34
CA LEU A 262 39.59 -8.21 -28.23
C LEU A 262 40.64 -8.48 -27.11
N LEU A 263 40.54 -9.71 -26.52
CA LEU A 263 41.31 -10.41 -25.45
C LEU A 263 40.48 -10.64 -24.16
N SER A 264 40.46 -11.79 -23.46
CA SER A 264 40.73 -13.21 -23.81
C SER A 264 40.15 -14.13 -22.71
N ALA A 265 39.86 -15.41 -23.01
CA ALA A 265 39.34 -16.40 -22.06
C ALA A 265 40.46 -17.14 -21.26
N PRO A 266 40.10 -18.03 -20.31
CA PRO A 266 40.11 -19.46 -20.67
C PRO A 266 38.91 -20.28 -20.14
N VAL A 267 38.88 -21.59 -20.47
CA VAL A 267 37.79 -22.56 -20.21
C VAL A 267 38.35 -23.83 -19.55
N VAL A 268 37.59 -24.41 -18.60
CA VAL A 268 37.64 -25.82 -18.15
C VAL A 268 36.18 -26.17 -17.78
N GLU A 269 35.40 -26.88 -18.60
CA GLU A 269 35.37 -28.33 -18.92
C GLU A 269 34.47 -29.14 -17.95
N ILE A 270 33.67 -30.07 -18.49
CA ILE A 270 32.56 -30.79 -17.82
C ILE A 270 32.81 -32.30 -17.88
N VAL A 271 32.40 -33.04 -16.85
CA VAL A 271 32.33 -34.51 -16.88
C VAL A 271 31.00 -34.99 -16.27
N ASP A 272 30.20 -35.71 -17.07
CA ASP A 272 28.95 -36.35 -16.63
C ASP A 272 29.17 -37.75 -16.05
N ASN A 273 28.38 -38.13 -15.03
CA ASN A 273 27.63 -39.41 -14.99
C ASN A 273 26.84 -39.60 -13.68
N VAL A 274 25.58 -40.04 -13.79
CA VAL A 274 25.05 -41.33 -13.27
C VAL A 274 23.58 -41.48 -13.71
N THR A 275 23.12 -42.71 -13.90
CA THR A 275 21.85 -43.08 -14.59
C THR A 275 20.62 -43.18 -13.67
N PRO A 276 19.38 -43.16 -14.23
CA PRO A 276 18.15 -43.08 -13.44
C PRO A 276 17.31 -44.37 -13.43
N GLU A 277 17.44 -45.20 -12.40
CA GLU A 277 16.45 -46.25 -12.08
C GLU A 277 16.20 -46.31 -10.57
N ASP A 278 15.03 -45.82 -10.13
CA ASP A 278 14.04 -46.71 -9.50
C ASP A 278 12.63 -46.08 -9.49
N ARG A 279 11.58 -46.89 -9.34
CA ARG A 279 10.17 -46.44 -9.36
C ARG A 279 9.30 -47.17 -8.33
N VAL A 280 8.19 -46.51 -7.97
CA VAL A 280 7.05 -47.01 -7.17
C VAL A 280 7.25 -47.05 -5.66
N GLY A 281 6.58 -46.12 -4.98
CA GLY A 281 6.30 -46.15 -3.54
C GLY A 281 5.12 -45.22 -3.26
N MET A 282 3.99 -45.76 -2.81
CA MET A 282 2.74 -45.01 -2.63
C MET A 282 2.42 -44.70 -1.17
N LEU A 283 1.96 -43.47 -0.95
CA LEU A 283 1.03 -43.02 0.12
C LEU A 283 1.49 -43.10 1.59
N SER A 284 1.08 -42.06 2.32
CA SER A 284 0.99 -41.97 3.79
C SER A 284 2.30 -41.85 4.58
N GLY A 285 2.27 -41.03 5.63
CA GLY A 285 3.37 -40.82 6.58
C GLY A 285 3.76 -39.35 6.74
N ALA A 286 3.19 -38.69 7.75
CA ALA A 286 3.68 -37.38 8.19
C ALA A 286 4.85 -37.55 9.17
N VAL A 287 6.01 -36.98 8.83
CA VAL A 287 7.16 -36.80 9.73
C VAL A 287 7.66 -35.37 9.49
N PRO A 288 7.90 -34.54 10.53
CA PRO A 288 8.36 -33.17 10.33
C PRO A 288 9.81 -33.14 9.86
N PRO A 289 10.22 -32.13 9.06
CA PRO A 289 11.64 -31.87 8.81
C PRO A 289 12.31 -31.37 10.10
N THR A 290 12.97 -32.28 10.81
CA THR A 290 13.87 -31.92 11.92
C THR A 290 15.12 -31.25 11.36
N GLY A 291 15.12 -29.92 11.35
CA GLY A 291 16.19 -29.09 10.79
C GLY A 291 15.98 -27.61 11.15
N LEU A 292 15.97 -27.30 12.44
CA LEU A 292 15.86 -25.93 12.94
C LEU A 292 17.23 -25.25 12.96
N ASP A 293 17.65 -24.74 11.80
CA ASP A 293 18.47 -23.52 11.80
C ASP A 293 17.52 -22.34 12.05
N ALA A 294 17.74 -21.64 13.17
CA ALA A 294 16.85 -20.56 13.60
C ALA A 294 16.95 -19.32 12.69
N PRO A 295 15.87 -18.53 12.53
CA PRO A 295 15.91 -17.32 11.69
C PRO A 295 16.99 -16.34 12.17
N THR A 296 17.66 -15.72 11.20
CA THR A 296 18.91 -14.97 11.38
C THR A 296 18.79 -13.81 12.37
N HIS A 297 19.79 -13.68 13.25
CA HIS A 297 19.83 -12.67 14.30
C HIS A 297 19.84 -11.25 13.74
N SER A 298 18.91 -10.40 14.17
CA SER A 298 18.96 -8.97 13.84
C SER A 298 20.12 -8.28 14.55
N LEU A 299 20.70 -7.26 13.89
CA LEU A 299 21.84 -6.51 14.42
C LEU A 299 21.52 -5.84 15.78
N ALA A 300 20.29 -5.39 15.98
CA ALA A 300 19.83 -4.83 17.26
C ALA A 300 19.92 -5.86 18.40
N ARG A 301 19.59 -7.13 18.12
CA ARG A 301 19.70 -8.24 19.09
C ARG A 301 21.14 -8.64 19.35
N GLN A 302 22.00 -8.64 18.32
CA GLN A 302 23.44 -8.88 18.46
C GLN A 302 24.16 -7.78 19.27
N LEU A 303 23.68 -6.54 19.19
CA LEU A 303 24.21 -5.39 19.94
C LEU A 303 23.53 -5.17 21.30
N GLY A 304 22.55 -6.01 21.69
CA GLY A 304 21.83 -5.88 22.96
C GLY A 304 21.02 -4.58 23.12
N LEU A 305 20.59 -3.98 22.01
CA LEU A 305 19.84 -2.73 22.00
C LEU A 305 18.43 -2.92 22.60
N LYS A 306 17.92 -1.86 23.23
CA LYS A 306 16.60 -1.84 23.87
C LYS A 306 15.63 -1.06 22.99
N VAL A 307 14.43 -1.60 22.80
CA VAL A 307 13.26 -0.80 22.40
C VAL A 307 13.14 0.38 23.36
N SER A 308 13.33 1.56 22.80
CA SER A 308 13.41 2.87 23.47
C SER A 308 12.55 3.92 22.77
N SER A 309 12.19 3.70 21.50
CA SER A 309 11.27 4.50 20.69
C SER A 309 10.20 3.60 20.05
N VAL A 310 8.92 3.96 20.16
CA VAL A 310 7.80 3.24 19.53
C VAL A 310 6.88 4.25 18.83
N VAL A 311 6.52 3.98 17.58
CA VAL A 311 5.42 4.70 16.91
C VAL A 311 4.13 3.91 17.05
N ILE A 312 3.10 4.60 17.56
CA ILE A 312 1.73 4.09 17.68
C ILE A 312 0.90 4.73 16.56
N ASP A 313 0.22 3.88 15.80
CA ASP A 313 -0.64 4.32 14.71
C ASP A 313 -2.12 4.04 15.04
N PRO A 314 -2.88 5.02 15.57
CA PRO A 314 -4.33 4.90 15.67
C PRO A 314 -4.94 4.95 14.26
N GLY A 315 -5.51 3.83 13.82
CA GLY A 315 -6.10 3.65 12.49
C GLY A 315 -7.13 4.72 12.11
N HIS A 316 -7.36 4.89 10.81
CA HIS A 316 -8.34 5.84 10.24
C HIS A 316 -8.09 7.31 10.68
N GLY A 317 -9.11 8.17 10.60
CA GLY A 317 -9.11 9.57 11.04
C GLY A 317 -9.76 10.53 10.04
N GLY A 318 -10.44 11.55 10.56
CA GLY A 318 -10.96 12.69 9.79
C GLY A 318 -12.07 12.32 8.80
N HIS A 319 -11.76 12.29 7.49
CA HIS A 319 -12.75 11.88 6.49
C HIS A 319 -13.02 10.37 6.47
N ASP A 320 -12.17 9.59 7.15
CA ASP A 320 -12.30 8.15 7.32
C ASP A 320 -12.59 7.84 8.81
N PRO A 321 -13.82 7.44 9.17
CA PRO A 321 -14.15 7.08 10.55
C PRO A 321 -13.79 5.63 10.91
N GLY A 322 -13.31 4.82 9.95
CA GLY A 322 -13.24 3.37 10.07
C GLY A 322 -14.62 2.72 10.20
N ALA A 323 -14.70 1.61 10.94
CA ALA A 323 -15.96 1.01 11.33
C ALA A 323 -16.83 1.97 12.15
N GLN A 324 -18.15 1.88 12.02
CA GLN A 324 -19.10 2.71 12.75
C GLN A 324 -20.24 1.87 13.34
N LYS A 325 -20.57 2.09 14.62
CA LYS A 325 -21.75 1.48 15.25
C LYS A 325 -22.29 2.30 16.42
N GLY A 326 -23.61 2.51 16.44
CA GLY A 326 -24.31 3.09 17.59
C GLY A 326 -23.92 4.54 17.94
N GLY A 327 -23.28 5.27 17.01
CA GLY A 327 -22.69 6.59 17.26
C GLY A 327 -21.23 6.56 17.72
N LEU A 328 -20.60 5.38 17.77
CA LEU A 328 -19.16 5.21 17.92
C LEU A 328 -18.51 5.12 16.54
N ASN A 329 -17.36 5.80 16.36
CA ASN A 329 -16.44 5.59 15.25
C ASN A 329 -15.23 4.79 15.76
N GLU A 330 -14.63 3.98 14.89
CA GLU A 330 -13.37 3.32 15.16
C GLU A 330 -12.24 4.34 15.37
N SER A 331 -12.17 5.39 14.53
CA SER A 331 -11.14 6.44 14.60
C SER A 331 -11.03 7.11 15.98
N ASP A 332 -12.16 7.33 16.66
CA ASP A 332 -12.21 7.88 18.03
C ASP A 332 -11.74 6.87 19.08
N LEU A 333 -12.18 5.62 18.95
CA LEU A 333 -11.93 4.56 19.92
C LEU A 333 -10.45 4.15 19.95
N VAL A 334 -9.82 4.01 18.79
CA VAL A 334 -8.40 3.63 18.68
C VAL A 334 -7.46 4.76 19.08
N LEU A 335 -7.88 6.03 18.90
CA LEU A 335 -7.12 7.19 19.38
C LEU A 335 -7.12 7.27 20.93
N ASP A 336 -8.26 7.00 21.59
CA ASP A 336 -8.31 6.91 23.06
C ASP A 336 -7.48 5.73 23.61
N VAL A 337 -7.42 4.59 22.90
CA VAL A 337 -6.48 3.50 23.23
C VAL A 337 -5.02 3.95 23.06
N ALA A 338 -4.69 4.63 21.96
CA ALA A 338 -3.32 5.10 21.70
C ALA A 338 -2.82 6.09 22.76
N PHE A 339 -3.65 7.03 23.22
CA PHE A 339 -3.27 7.95 24.31
C PHE A 339 -3.08 7.24 25.67
N ARG A 340 -3.84 6.17 25.96
CA ARG A 340 -3.61 5.35 27.16
C ARG A 340 -2.29 4.61 27.07
N LEU A 341 -2.02 3.99 25.92
CA LEU A 341 -0.78 3.25 25.68
C LEU A 341 0.45 4.17 25.75
N GLU A 342 0.38 5.35 25.12
CA GLU A 342 1.40 6.40 25.24
C GLU A 342 1.69 6.76 26.69
N ARG A 343 0.66 7.03 27.50
CA ARG A 343 0.81 7.39 28.92
C ARG A 343 1.49 6.28 29.72
N ILE A 344 1.17 5.01 29.47
CA ILE A 344 1.74 3.87 30.20
C ILE A 344 3.20 3.66 29.78
N LEU A 345 3.48 3.61 28.48
CA LEU A 345 4.84 3.45 27.94
C LEU A 345 5.79 4.60 28.34
N SER A 346 5.29 5.83 28.35
CA SER A 346 6.06 7.01 28.78
C SER A 346 6.47 6.91 30.26
N ALA A 347 5.64 6.31 31.12
CA ALA A 347 5.98 6.06 32.52
C ALA A 347 7.02 4.95 32.68
N GLU A 348 7.05 3.97 31.77
CA GLU A 348 8.06 2.91 31.65
C GLU A 348 9.36 3.34 30.92
N GLY A 349 9.49 4.65 30.65
CA GLY A 349 10.69 5.25 30.05
C GLY A 349 10.86 5.00 28.55
N VAL A 350 9.80 4.58 27.85
CA VAL A 350 9.78 4.41 26.39
C VAL A 350 9.35 5.73 25.75
N SER A 351 10.11 6.22 24.76
CA SER A 351 9.70 7.35 23.93
C SER A 351 8.59 6.90 22.98
N VAL A 352 7.53 7.70 22.89
CA VAL A 352 6.35 7.39 22.07
C VAL A 352 6.03 8.56 21.16
N GLN A 353 5.74 8.25 19.90
CA GLN A 353 5.17 9.19 18.94
C GLN A 353 3.91 8.55 18.33
N LEU A 354 2.87 9.37 18.13
CA LEU A 354 1.65 8.96 17.43
C LEU A 354 1.68 9.47 15.99
N THR A 355 1.15 8.71 15.04
CA THR A 355 0.97 9.16 13.64
C THR A 355 -0.01 10.34 13.52
N ARG A 356 -1.08 10.33 14.34
CA ARG A 356 -2.00 11.45 14.54
C ARG A 356 -2.36 11.63 16.02
N ARG A 357 -2.62 12.88 16.42
CA ARG A 357 -3.07 13.23 17.78
C ARG A 357 -4.47 13.86 17.82
N GLU A 358 -5.14 13.92 16.68
CA GLU A 358 -6.45 14.54 16.48
C GLU A 358 -7.26 13.67 15.51
N ASP A 359 -8.53 14.00 15.27
CA ASP A 359 -9.33 13.35 14.24
C ASP A 359 -9.01 13.91 12.85
N VAL A 360 -7.80 13.59 12.38
CA VAL A 360 -7.26 13.97 11.08
C VAL A 360 -6.89 12.72 10.29
N TYR A 361 -7.12 12.73 8.99
CA TYR A 361 -6.67 11.66 8.11
C TYR A 361 -5.14 11.72 7.95
N VAL A 362 -4.50 10.55 7.98
CA VAL A 362 -3.08 10.35 7.64
C VAL A 362 -3.03 9.19 6.66
N SER A 363 -2.29 9.34 5.56
CA SER A 363 -2.25 8.31 4.51
C SER A 363 -1.45 7.07 4.94
N LEU A 364 -1.75 5.88 4.39
CA LEU A 364 -1.11 4.65 4.87
C LEU A 364 0.40 4.62 4.66
N GLY A 365 0.90 5.17 3.54
CA GLY A 365 2.34 5.31 3.29
C GLY A 365 3.02 6.35 4.20
N GLU A 366 2.30 7.40 4.58
CA GLU A 366 2.80 8.43 5.51
C GLU A 366 2.92 7.91 6.94
N ARG A 367 2.00 7.05 7.40
CA ARG A 367 2.09 6.37 8.71
C ARG A 367 3.39 5.57 8.86
N ALA A 368 3.78 4.81 7.83
CA ALA A 368 5.06 4.12 7.78
C ALA A 368 6.26 5.10 7.71
N GLN A 369 6.17 6.15 6.88
CA GLN A 369 7.22 7.18 6.80
C GLN A 369 7.44 7.93 8.13
N ILE A 370 6.38 8.18 8.91
CA ILE A 370 6.50 8.76 10.26
C ILE A 370 7.33 7.84 11.18
N ALA A 371 7.12 6.53 11.12
CA ALA A 371 7.90 5.55 11.88
C ALA A 371 9.38 5.52 11.47
N ASN A 372 9.67 5.55 10.17
CA ASN A 372 11.04 5.58 9.66
C ASN A 372 11.75 6.90 10.03
N GLN A 373 11.08 8.04 9.83
CA GLN A 373 11.62 9.36 10.20
C GLN A 373 11.87 9.49 11.71
N ALA A 374 11.01 8.91 12.55
CA ALA A 374 11.20 8.82 14.00
C ALA A 374 12.34 7.87 14.41
N ASN A 375 12.89 7.08 13.48
CA ASN A 375 13.84 5.99 13.74
C ASN A 375 13.31 5.06 14.86
N ALA A 376 12.02 4.71 14.78
CA ALA A 376 11.35 3.92 15.82
C ALA A 376 11.89 2.48 15.89
N ASP A 377 11.98 1.90 17.08
CA ASP A 377 12.36 0.50 17.26
C ASP A 377 11.20 -0.46 16.95
N LEU A 378 9.95 0.05 16.96
CA LEU A 378 8.70 -0.68 16.66
C LEU A 378 7.65 0.26 16.04
N LEU A 379 6.81 -0.31 15.16
CA LEU A 379 5.55 0.29 14.70
C LEU A 379 4.37 -0.60 15.15
N LEU A 380 3.39 -0.02 15.84
CA LEU A 380 2.16 -0.68 16.25
C LEU A 380 0.92 0.09 15.78
N SER A 381 0.23 -0.44 14.77
CA SER A 381 -1.05 0.06 14.29
C SER A 381 -2.22 -0.60 15.02
N ILE A 382 -3.24 0.19 15.37
CA ILE A 382 -4.35 -0.20 16.26
C ILE A 382 -5.68 0.07 15.54
N HIS A 383 -6.46 -0.98 15.33
CA HIS A 383 -7.75 -1.02 14.64
C HIS A 383 -8.82 -1.76 15.49
N ALA A 384 -10.10 -1.64 15.12
CA ALA A 384 -11.26 -2.24 15.81
C ALA A 384 -12.33 -2.78 14.83
N ASN A 385 -11.90 -3.72 14.00
CA ASN A 385 -12.56 -4.51 12.94
C ASN A 385 -14.10 -4.45 12.76
N ALA A 386 -14.51 -4.55 11.50
CA ALA A 386 -15.89 -4.83 11.08
C ALA A 386 -16.06 -6.19 10.39
N ALA A 387 -17.16 -6.89 10.70
CA ALA A 387 -17.58 -8.12 10.02
C ALA A 387 -19.03 -8.00 9.52
N LEU A 388 -19.32 -8.65 8.38
CA LEU A 388 -20.68 -8.74 7.83
C LEU A 388 -21.61 -9.59 8.69
N ASP A 389 -21.08 -10.57 9.41
CA ASP A 389 -21.79 -11.29 10.47
C ASP A 389 -21.52 -10.59 11.82
N PRO A 390 -22.53 -9.96 12.45
CA PRO A 390 -22.36 -9.26 13.74
C PRO A 390 -22.13 -10.20 14.93
N ASN A 391 -22.09 -11.53 14.73
CA ASN A 391 -21.72 -12.50 15.76
C ASN A 391 -20.20 -12.75 15.86
N VAL A 392 -19.45 -12.43 14.81
CA VAL A 392 -17.97 -12.42 14.80
C VAL A 392 -17.48 -11.40 15.83
N ARG A 393 -16.39 -11.76 16.52
CA ARG A 393 -15.83 -11.05 17.67
C ARG A 393 -14.48 -11.64 18.05
N GLY A 394 -13.71 -10.92 18.85
CA GLY A 394 -12.40 -11.35 19.32
C GLY A 394 -11.28 -10.42 18.86
N ILE A 395 -10.05 -10.90 19.04
CA ILE A 395 -8.83 -10.16 18.75
C ILE A 395 -7.99 -10.96 17.76
N GLU A 396 -7.44 -10.27 16.77
CA GLU A 396 -6.49 -10.81 15.79
C GLU A 396 -5.35 -9.82 15.55
N THR A 397 -4.16 -10.35 15.25
CA THR A 397 -2.94 -9.55 15.12
C THR A 397 -2.17 -9.97 13.87
N TYR A 398 -1.60 -9.00 13.18
CA TYR A 398 -1.08 -9.14 11.83
C TYR A 398 0.32 -8.60 11.67
N TYR A 399 1.14 -9.33 10.92
CA TYR A 399 2.39 -8.84 10.34
C TYR A 399 2.31 -8.86 8.80
N LEU A 400 3.23 -8.16 8.13
CA LEU A 400 3.24 -8.04 6.67
C LEU A 400 3.49 -9.40 5.98
N GLY A 401 2.61 -9.80 5.06
CA GLY A 401 2.83 -10.98 4.21
C GLY A 401 1.61 -11.43 3.39
N PHE A 402 1.83 -12.25 2.36
CA PHE A 402 0.74 -12.78 1.53
C PHE A 402 -0.05 -13.89 2.22
N THR A 403 -1.37 -13.93 1.98
CA THR A 403 -2.28 -14.94 2.54
C THR A 403 -3.30 -15.41 1.52
N ASP A 404 -3.63 -16.69 1.57
CA ASP A 404 -4.66 -17.34 0.74
C ASP A 404 -6.05 -17.36 1.42
N ASP A 405 -6.16 -16.86 2.66
CA ASP A 405 -7.42 -16.77 3.39
C ASP A 405 -8.28 -15.61 2.82
N PRO A 406 -9.45 -15.89 2.22
CA PRO A 406 -10.28 -14.87 1.59
C PRO A 406 -10.90 -13.89 2.60
N VAL A 407 -11.05 -14.26 3.87
CA VAL A 407 -11.52 -13.35 4.92
C VAL A 407 -10.45 -12.32 5.22
N VAL A 408 -9.20 -12.77 5.38
CA VAL A 408 -8.04 -11.89 5.62
C VAL A 408 -7.73 -11.04 4.38
N GLN A 409 -7.86 -11.58 3.17
CA GLN A 409 -7.76 -10.78 1.94
C GLN A 409 -8.84 -9.68 1.90
N THR A 410 -10.08 -10.00 2.27
CA THR A 410 -11.18 -9.01 2.32
C THR A 410 -10.91 -7.92 3.35
N LEU A 411 -10.36 -8.28 4.51
CA LEU A 411 -9.93 -7.33 5.53
C LEU A 411 -8.80 -6.41 5.02
N ALA A 412 -7.73 -7.00 4.48
CA ALA A 412 -6.61 -6.24 3.92
C ALA A 412 -7.07 -5.30 2.80
N VAL A 413 -7.99 -5.73 1.93
CA VAL A 413 -8.61 -4.87 0.91
C VAL A 413 -9.42 -3.73 1.53
N ARG A 414 -10.13 -3.93 2.65
CA ARG A 414 -10.88 -2.87 3.35
C ARG A 414 -9.94 -1.81 3.91
N GLU A 415 -8.94 -2.22 4.69
CA GLU A 415 -8.01 -1.28 5.32
C GLU A 415 -7.16 -0.56 4.28
N ASN A 416 -6.70 -1.27 3.25
CA ASN A 416 -5.96 -0.66 2.15
C ASN A 416 -6.83 0.29 1.30
N ALA A 417 -8.15 0.07 1.19
CA ALA A 417 -9.05 0.94 0.44
C ALA A 417 -9.27 2.33 1.07
N THR A 418 -8.63 2.60 2.22
CA THR A 418 -8.52 3.94 2.80
C THR A 418 -7.52 4.83 2.02
N THR A 419 -6.69 4.29 1.11
CA THR A 419 -5.77 5.10 0.29
C THR A 419 -6.46 5.75 -0.91
N SER A 420 -6.09 7.00 -1.21
CA SER A 420 -6.38 7.61 -2.52
C SER A 420 -5.44 7.09 -3.62
N ASP A 421 -4.31 6.49 -3.26
CA ASP A 421 -3.40 5.81 -4.20
C ASP A 421 -3.92 4.40 -4.53
N GLY A 422 -4.51 4.29 -5.73
CA GLY A 422 -5.10 3.05 -6.23
C GLY A 422 -4.06 2.07 -6.79
N MET A 423 -3.67 1.09 -5.96
CA MET A 423 -3.21 -0.26 -6.37
C MET A 423 -2.02 -0.32 -7.36
N HIS A 424 -1.21 0.73 -7.46
CA HIS A 424 -0.01 0.74 -8.32
C HIS A 424 1.18 -0.04 -7.75
N ASP A 425 1.09 -0.43 -6.47
CA ASP A 425 2.18 -0.99 -5.67
C ASP A 425 2.14 -2.52 -5.52
N LEU A 426 1.50 -3.29 -6.40
CA LEU A 426 1.57 -4.76 -6.28
C LEU A 426 3.02 -5.28 -6.49
N ASP A 427 3.76 -4.70 -7.44
CA ASP A 427 5.19 -5.00 -7.63
C ASP A 427 6.05 -4.47 -6.46
N ALA A 428 5.69 -3.33 -5.87
CA ALA A 428 6.38 -2.75 -4.72
C ALA A 428 6.09 -3.52 -3.42
N LEU A 429 4.89 -4.11 -3.27
CA LEU A 429 4.50 -5.03 -2.20
C LEU A 429 5.26 -6.36 -2.32
N VAL A 430 5.38 -6.90 -3.55
CA VAL A 430 6.22 -8.08 -3.82
C VAL A 430 7.68 -7.79 -3.49
N GLN A 431 8.21 -6.63 -3.89
CA GLN A 431 9.59 -6.23 -3.56
C GLN A 431 9.78 -5.96 -2.07
N SER A 432 8.85 -5.29 -1.39
CA SER A 432 8.98 -4.96 0.04
C SER A 432 8.93 -6.23 0.90
N ILE A 433 7.98 -7.14 0.65
CA ILE A 433 7.94 -8.45 1.30
C ILE A 433 9.21 -9.27 1.02
N ALA A 434 9.79 -9.16 -0.19
CA ALA A 434 11.04 -9.84 -0.54
C ALA A 434 12.31 -9.16 0.02
N MET A 435 12.23 -7.97 0.62
CA MET A 435 13.38 -7.20 1.10
C MET A 435 13.36 -6.86 2.60
N HIS A 436 12.28 -7.17 3.35
CA HIS A 436 12.23 -6.86 4.78
C HIS A 436 12.71 -8.02 5.66
N ASP A 437 13.97 -7.95 6.09
CA ASP A 437 14.53 -8.78 7.18
C ASP A 437 13.68 -8.75 8.47
N LYS A 438 12.83 -7.72 8.61
CA LYS A 438 11.96 -7.48 9.77
C LYS A 438 10.78 -8.42 9.91
N VAL A 439 10.38 -9.17 8.87
CA VAL A 439 9.16 -10.03 8.93
C VAL A 439 9.22 -11.04 10.09
N ALA A 440 10.38 -11.66 10.34
CA ALA A 440 10.55 -12.60 11.46
C ALA A 440 10.53 -11.91 12.84
N GLU A 441 11.02 -10.67 12.94
CA GLU A 441 10.91 -9.86 14.15
C GLU A 441 9.46 -9.41 14.41
N SER A 442 8.73 -9.03 13.35
CA SER A 442 7.30 -8.69 13.39
C SER A 442 6.42 -9.87 13.80
N GLU A 443 6.71 -11.09 13.32
CA GLU A 443 5.96 -12.30 13.71
C GLU A 443 6.12 -12.59 15.22
N VAL A 444 7.34 -12.45 15.76
CA VAL A 444 7.59 -12.59 17.20
C VAL A 444 6.84 -11.50 17.99
N PHE A 445 6.88 -10.24 17.55
CA PHE A 445 6.16 -9.15 18.21
C PHE A 445 4.63 -9.35 18.17
N ALA A 446 4.07 -9.72 17.02
CA ALA A 446 2.66 -10.08 16.86
C ALA A 446 2.24 -11.22 17.80
N GLY A 447 3.09 -12.23 17.97
CA GLY A 447 2.90 -13.33 18.92
C GLY A 447 2.86 -12.92 20.39
N LEU A 448 3.47 -11.79 20.77
CA LEU A 448 3.37 -11.23 22.12
C LEU A 448 2.13 -10.34 22.24
N VAL A 449 1.87 -9.48 21.25
CA VAL A 449 0.66 -8.62 21.17
C VAL A 449 -0.62 -9.45 21.30
N GLN A 450 -0.78 -10.49 20.47
CA GLN A 450 -1.93 -11.39 20.55
C GLN A 450 -2.06 -12.06 21.92
N ARG A 451 -0.95 -12.60 22.46
CA ARG A 451 -0.95 -13.34 23.73
C ARG A 451 -1.37 -12.49 24.91
N HIS A 452 -0.83 -11.28 25.04
CA HIS A 452 -1.12 -10.40 26.17
C HIS A 452 -2.47 -9.70 26.04
N LEU A 453 -2.93 -9.42 24.81
CA LEU A 453 -4.33 -9.00 24.58
C LEU A 453 -5.31 -10.10 25.03
N ILE A 454 -5.09 -11.36 24.65
CA ILE A 454 -5.98 -12.45 25.04
C ILE A 454 -5.91 -12.79 26.53
N SER A 455 -4.73 -12.77 27.15
CA SER A 455 -4.62 -13.00 28.60
C SER A 455 -5.17 -11.84 29.43
N GLY A 456 -4.88 -10.60 29.03
CA GLY A 456 -5.29 -9.38 29.74
C GLY A 456 -6.76 -9.02 29.53
N VAL A 457 -7.25 -9.05 28.28
CA VAL A 457 -8.62 -8.68 27.94
C VAL A 457 -9.55 -9.90 28.06
N GLY A 458 -9.22 -11.02 27.41
CA GLY A 458 -10.05 -12.23 27.41
C GLY A 458 -10.25 -12.84 28.80
N GLY A 459 -9.28 -12.69 29.71
CA GLY A 459 -9.38 -13.11 31.12
C GLY A 459 -10.44 -12.33 31.93
N ILE A 460 -10.81 -11.12 31.51
CA ILE A 460 -11.85 -10.28 32.15
C ILE A 460 -13.16 -10.29 31.34
N TYR A 461 -13.05 -10.39 30.01
CA TYR A 461 -14.15 -10.32 29.05
C TYR A 461 -14.30 -11.65 28.29
N PRO A 462 -14.80 -12.73 28.92
CA PRO A 462 -14.72 -14.12 28.41
C PRO A 462 -15.58 -14.43 27.17
N THR A 463 -16.19 -13.43 26.54
CA THR A 463 -16.80 -13.56 25.21
C THR A 463 -15.87 -13.18 24.07
N VAL A 464 -14.79 -12.44 24.36
CA VAL A 464 -13.70 -12.11 23.42
C VAL A 464 -12.99 -13.41 23.03
N GLN A 465 -12.75 -13.62 21.74
CA GLN A 465 -12.13 -14.83 21.22
C GLN A 465 -10.68 -14.59 20.79
N ASP A 466 -9.84 -15.61 20.94
CA ASP A 466 -8.53 -15.66 20.29
C ASP A 466 -8.71 -16.09 18.84
N LEU A 467 -8.52 -15.14 17.91
CA LEU A 467 -8.53 -15.41 16.48
C LEU A 467 -7.11 -15.63 15.92
N GLY A 468 -6.08 -15.54 16.77
CA GLY A 468 -4.69 -15.84 16.45
C GLY A 468 -3.93 -14.76 15.66
N VAL A 469 -2.61 -14.96 15.58
CA VAL A 469 -1.72 -14.20 14.69
C VAL A 469 -1.88 -14.67 13.26
N LYS A 470 -1.87 -13.72 12.31
CA LYS A 470 -1.95 -13.97 10.87
C LYS A 470 -0.95 -13.08 10.13
N ARG A 471 -0.83 -13.29 8.82
CA ARG A 471 -0.07 -12.41 7.91
C ARG A 471 -1.00 -11.83 6.85
N ALA A 472 -0.80 -10.57 6.48
CA ALA A 472 -1.65 -9.86 5.54
C ALA A 472 -0.89 -8.74 4.78
N PRO A 473 -1.28 -8.41 3.54
CA PRO A 473 -0.63 -7.35 2.75
C PRO A 473 -1.18 -5.96 3.11
N PHE A 474 -1.10 -5.56 4.37
CA PHE A 474 -1.54 -4.23 4.81
C PHE A 474 -0.54 -3.14 4.38
N MET A 475 -1.02 -2.13 3.64
CA MET A 475 -0.20 -1.04 3.11
C MET A 475 0.50 -0.23 4.22
N VAL A 476 -0.12 -0.10 5.41
CA VAL A 476 0.46 0.59 6.57
C VAL A 476 1.70 -0.09 7.14
N LEU A 477 1.93 -1.37 6.81
CA LEU A 477 3.13 -2.13 7.21
C LEU A 477 4.20 -2.17 6.10
N ILE A 478 3.93 -1.65 4.91
CA ILE A 478 4.86 -1.63 3.78
C ILE A 478 5.92 -0.55 3.97
N GLY A 479 7.19 -0.92 3.82
CA GLY A 479 8.31 0.03 3.90
C GLY A 479 8.66 0.48 5.31
N ALA A 480 8.04 -0.10 6.35
CA ALA A 480 8.42 0.13 7.74
C ALA A 480 9.78 -0.53 8.03
N GLU A 481 10.81 0.28 8.29
CA GLU A 481 12.21 -0.18 8.45
C GLU A 481 12.46 -0.94 9.78
N MET A 482 11.47 -0.97 10.66
CA MET A 482 11.46 -1.65 11.96
C MET A 482 10.36 -2.73 12.03
N PRO A 483 10.39 -3.64 13.03
CA PRO A 483 9.32 -4.60 13.23
C PRO A 483 7.97 -3.91 13.41
N SER A 484 7.00 -4.32 12.59
CA SER A 484 5.73 -3.63 12.36
C SER A 484 4.54 -4.59 12.47
N VAL A 485 3.50 -4.17 13.20
CA VAL A 485 2.32 -4.98 13.52
C VAL A 485 1.06 -4.14 13.43
N LEU A 486 -0.02 -4.70 12.88
CA LEU A 486 -1.39 -4.19 12.99
C LEU A 486 -2.17 -5.11 13.92
N THR A 487 -2.94 -4.57 14.87
CA THR A 487 -3.77 -5.36 15.78
C THR A 487 -5.21 -4.88 15.82
N GLU A 488 -6.13 -5.84 15.66
CA GLU A 488 -7.58 -5.66 15.69
C GLU A 488 -8.07 -5.96 17.11
N VAL A 489 -8.28 -4.93 17.93
CA VAL A 489 -8.46 -5.08 19.38
C VAL A 489 -9.89 -5.44 19.81
N SER A 490 -10.84 -5.43 18.86
CA SER A 490 -12.20 -5.97 18.97
C SER A 490 -12.97 -5.78 17.68
N PHE A 491 -14.13 -6.42 17.54
CA PHE A 491 -15.05 -6.15 16.43
C PHE A 491 -16.10 -5.09 16.80
N LEU A 492 -15.97 -3.86 16.29
CA LEU A 492 -16.96 -2.80 16.51
C LEU A 492 -18.34 -3.12 15.89
N THR A 493 -18.42 -4.05 14.93
CA THR A 493 -19.73 -4.56 14.44
C THR A 493 -20.43 -5.48 15.43
N ASN A 494 -19.74 -6.08 16.40
CA ASN A 494 -20.34 -6.95 17.41
C ASN A 494 -21.10 -6.14 18.47
N GLU A 495 -22.25 -6.63 18.95
CA GLU A 495 -23.03 -5.91 19.97
C GLU A 495 -22.33 -5.84 21.34
N LYS A 496 -21.66 -6.93 21.74
CA LYS A 496 -20.99 -6.99 23.04
C LYS A 496 -19.68 -6.22 23.02
N GLU A 497 -18.89 -6.38 21.97
CA GLU A 497 -17.58 -5.72 21.88
C GLU A 497 -17.68 -4.23 21.58
N ALA A 498 -18.68 -3.76 20.82
CA ALA A 498 -19.01 -2.33 20.78
C ALA A 498 -19.40 -1.79 22.17
N GLY A 499 -20.21 -2.55 22.92
CA GLY A 499 -20.57 -2.23 24.30
C GLY A 499 -19.38 -2.21 25.26
N PHE A 500 -18.36 -3.04 25.04
CA PHE A 500 -17.10 -3.03 25.80
C PHE A 500 -16.22 -1.85 25.38
N LEU A 501 -15.96 -1.67 24.08
CA LEU A 501 -15.19 -0.58 23.47
C LEU A 501 -15.71 0.80 23.90
N ALA A 502 -17.02 0.99 24.05
CA ALA A 502 -17.61 2.21 24.59
C ALA A 502 -17.06 2.60 25.98
N THR A 503 -16.67 1.60 26.80
CA THR A 503 -16.16 1.83 28.16
C THR A 503 -14.67 2.16 28.17
N GLY A 504 -14.29 3.19 28.95
CA GLY A 504 -12.89 3.51 29.19
C GLY A 504 -12.11 2.39 29.90
N ALA A 505 -12.80 1.52 30.65
CA ALA A 505 -12.17 0.38 31.32
C ALA A 505 -11.66 -0.70 30.35
N TYR A 506 -12.41 -1.01 29.29
CA TYR A 506 -11.96 -1.95 28.26
C TYR A 506 -10.76 -1.41 27.49
N ARG A 507 -10.82 -0.13 27.09
CA ARG A 507 -9.74 0.56 26.37
C ARG A 507 -8.48 0.73 27.21
N GLU A 508 -8.63 0.91 28.52
CA GLU A 508 -7.53 0.84 29.50
C GLU A 508 -6.93 -0.58 29.60
N GLN A 509 -7.76 -1.63 29.60
CA GLN A 509 -7.25 -3.01 29.64
C GLN A 509 -6.48 -3.39 28.36
N ILE A 510 -6.97 -2.98 27.19
CA ILE A 510 -6.25 -3.10 25.90
C ILE A 510 -4.90 -2.39 25.99
N ALA A 511 -4.86 -1.13 26.45
CA ALA A 511 -3.61 -0.37 26.53
C ALA A 511 -2.59 -0.99 27.50
N ASN A 512 -3.03 -1.54 28.65
CA ASN A 512 -2.14 -2.26 29.57
C ASN A 512 -1.58 -3.56 28.96
N ALA A 513 -2.41 -4.31 28.21
CA ALA A 513 -1.97 -5.50 27.49
C ALA A 513 -0.96 -5.17 26.36
N LEU A 514 -1.21 -4.14 25.56
CA LEU A 514 -0.29 -3.68 24.52
C LEU A 514 1.05 -3.19 25.11
N SER A 515 1.00 -2.44 26.21
CA SER A 515 2.21 -2.03 26.94
C SER A 515 3.00 -3.23 27.46
N THR A 516 2.31 -4.25 27.99
CA THR A 516 2.94 -5.50 28.45
C THR A 516 3.63 -6.23 27.29
N SER A 517 3.03 -6.21 26.10
CA SER A 517 3.58 -6.82 24.87
C SER A 517 4.88 -6.17 24.42
N ILE A 518 4.93 -4.84 24.39
CA ILE A 518 6.12 -4.05 24.02
C ILE A 518 7.23 -4.26 25.04
N MET A 519 6.88 -4.31 26.33
CA MET A 519 7.83 -4.53 27.43
C MET A 519 8.42 -5.94 27.41
N ASP A 520 7.60 -6.98 27.20
CA ASP A 520 8.03 -8.37 27.03
C ASP A 520 8.94 -8.51 25.80
N TYR A 521 8.55 -7.94 24.65
CA TYR A 521 9.37 -7.92 23.44
C TYR A 521 10.76 -7.29 23.69
N ARG A 522 10.81 -6.15 24.39
CA ARG A 522 12.04 -5.47 24.79
C ARG A 522 12.96 -6.34 25.66
N GLU A 523 12.42 -7.25 26.47
CA GLU A 523 13.23 -8.21 27.22
C GLU A 523 13.69 -9.38 26.32
N THR A 524 12.90 -9.82 25.32
CA THR A 524 13.34 -10.87 24.36
C THR A 524 14.54 -10.48 23.49
N LEU A 525 14.82 -9.17 23.36
CA LEU A 525 16.03 -8.65 22.71
C LEU A 525 17.27 -8.69 23.63
N ARG A 526 17.10 -8.66 24.96
CA ARG A 526 18.20 -8.61 25.94
C ARG A 526 18.80 -9.98 26.28
N THR A 527 18.08 -11.08 26.01
CA THR A 527 18.43 -12.41 26.51
C THR A 527 19.43 -13.20 25.65
N HIS A 528 19.99 -12.59 24.59
CA HIS A 528 20.88 -13.28 23.63
C HIS A 528 22.27 -12.64 23.33
N PRO A 529 22.97 -11.98 24.29
CA PRO A 529 24.42 -11.78 24.19
C PRO A 529 25.20 -12.89 24.94
N ASN A 530 26.05 -13.61 24.21
CA ASN A 530 27.03 -14.61 24.68
C ASN A 530 26.50 -15.83 25.47
N SER A 531 26.46 -17.01 24.81
CA SER A 531 26.34 -18.31 25.50
C SER A 531 27.03 -19.49 24.78
N THR A 532 28.15 -19.25 24.08
CA THR A 532 28.92 -20.29 23.36
C THR A 532 30.46 -20.14 23.46
N VAL A 533 31.01 -20.05 24.68
CA VAL A 533 32.31 -20.68 25.01
C VAL A 533 32.32 -21.12 26.48
N GLU A 534 32.01 -22.38 26.75
CA GLU A 534 32.67 -23.15 27.82
C GLU A 534 32.95 -24.55 27.25
N ASN A 535 34.24 -24.89 27.15
CA ASN A 535 34.74 -26.25 26.95
C ASN A 535 35.42 -26.66 28.25
N ASP A 536 34.99 -27.77 28.85
CA ASP A 536 35.77 -28.66 29.73
C ASP A 536 35.10 -30.05 29.74
#